data_AF-Q7JWU2-F1
#
_entry.id   AF-Q7JWU2-F1
#
_cell.length_a   1.000
_cell.length_b   1.000
_cell.length_c   1.000
_cell.angle_alpha   90.00
_cell.angle_beta   90.00
_cell.angle_gamma   90.00
#
_symmetry.space_group_name_H-M   'P 1'
#
loop_
_entity.id
_entity.type
_entity.pdbx_description
1 polymer ?
#
loop_
_entity_poly.entity_id
_entity_poly.type
_entity_poly.pdbx_seq_one_letter_code
_entity_poly.pdbx_strand_id
1 'polypeptide(L)'
;MPPKKPAKKKKDVDWSSDEHFSKDRSMIYIEHTYECPIFQTKADECGTFFTQRIPERKFQLVKNRNGRQVPREGAFEIGFSQNARTSEHLLWSGLEKGPPRRDKFPLDYEALVPDVNRILKKFYPDKAVGVDADDGDEEKEDM
;
A
#
# COMPACT_ATOMS: atom_id res chain seq x y z
N MET A 1 33.98 20.24 -14.64
CA MET A 1 32.57 20.10 -14.19
C MET A 1 32.59 19.80 -12.70
N PRO A 2 31.96 20.60 -11.83
CA PRO A 2 31.97 20.34 -10.40
C PRO A 2 31.27 18.99 -10.10
N PRO A 3 31.83 18.16 -9.20
CA PRO A 3 31.25 16.86 -8.88
C PRO A 3 29.86 17.05 -8.29
N LYS A 4 28.86 16.38 -8.89
CA LYS A 4 27.50 16.29 -8.36
C LYS A 4 27.60 15.77 -6.91
N LYS A 5 27.31 16.63 -5.94
CA LYS A 5 27.26 16.26 -4.52
C LYS A 5 26.40 15.00 -4.37
N PRO A 6 26.88 13.96 -3.67
CA PRO A 6 26.12 12.74 -3.49
C PRO A 6 24.80 13.10 -2.81
N ALA A 7 23.69 12.87 -3.52
CA ALA A 7 22.35 13.07 -2.97
C ALA A 7 22.30 12.31 -1.63
N LYS A 8 22.03 13.05 -0.54
CA LYS A 8 21.89 12.50 0.81
C LYS A 8 20.97 11.29 0.69
N LYS A 9 21.53 10.08 0.79
CA LYS A 9 20.77 8.85 0.89
C LYS A 9 19.83 9.09 2.07
N LYS A 10 18.53 9.29 1.81
CA LYS A 10 17.54 9.36 2.89
C LYS A 10 17.80 8.13 3.74
N LYS A 11 18.05 8.31 5.05
CA LYS A 11 18.23 7.20 5.98
C LYS A 11 17.06 6.25 5.75
N ASP A 12 17.38 5.08 5.24
CA ASP A 12 16.44 4.02 4.99
C ASP A 12 15.95 3.55 6.35
N VAL A 13 14.65 3.71 6.59
CA VAL A 13 14.03 3.37 7.87
C VAL A 13 13.51 1.96 7.73
N ASP A 14 14.15 1.01 8.40
CA ASP A 14 13.62 -0.34 8.54
C ASP A 14 12.44 -0.29 9.51
N TRP A 15 11.23 -0.20 8.98
CA TRP A 15 9.99 -0.17 9.75
C TRP A 15 9.69 -1.47 10.52
N SER A 16 10.39 -2.57 10.20
CA SER A 16 10.26 -3.85 10.89
C SER A 16 11.20 -3.96 12.10
N SER A 17 12.23 -3.12 12.19
CA SER A 17 13.15 -3.06 13.34
C SER A 17 12.44 -2.67 14.64
N ASP A 18 12.92 -3.16 15.79
CA ASP A 18 12.30 -2.87 17.09
C ASP A 18 12.24 -1.37 17.43
N GLU A 19 13.15 -0.54 16.89
CA GLU A 19 13.16 0.91 17.10
C GLU A 19 12.00 1.64 16.39
N HIS A 20 11.55 1.12 15.23
CA HIS A 20 10.56 1.80 14.38
C HIS A 20 9.24 1.05 14.24
N PHE A 21 9.22 -0.23 14.64
CA PHE A 21 8.05 -1.07 14.57
C PHE A 21 6.92 -0.54 15.44
N SER A 22 5.72 -0.55 14.88
CA SER A 22 4.49 -0.24 15.60
C SER A 22 3.37 -1.09 15.04
N LYS A 23 2.63 -1.77 15.93
CA LYS A 23 1.44 -2.57 15.58
C LYS A 23 0.29 -1.72 15.02
N ASP A 24 0.29 -0.41 15.31
CA ASP A 24 -0.74 0.55 14.90
C ASP A 24 -0.40 1.24 13.57
N ARG A 25 0.78 0.94 13.00
CA ARG A 25 1.24 1.47 11.72
C ARG A 25 1.05 0.43 10.63
N SER A 26 0.17 0.73 9.69
CA SER A 26 -0.01 -0.07 8.49
C SER A 26 0.84 0.44 7.34
N MET A 27 1.21 -0.47 6.45
CA MET A 27 2.15 -0.22 5.38
C MET A 27 1.43 -0.30 4.04
N ILE A 28 1.59 0.72 3.21
CA ILE A 28 1.14 0.73 1.82
C ILE A 28 2.39 0.70 0.96
N TYR A 29 2.59 -0.41 0.25
CA TYR A 29 3.72 -0.58 -0.66
C TYR A 29 3.25 -0.26 -2.07
N ILE A 30 3.94 0.65 -2.75
CA ILE A 30 3.62 0.96 -4.14
C ILE A 30 4.85 0.76 -5.00
N GLU A 31 4.78 -0.22 -5.91
CA GLU A 31 5.71 -0.29 -7.02
C GLU A 31 5.18 0.61 -8.14
N HIS A 32 5.99 1.53 -8.63
CA HIS A 32 5.60 2.41 -9.72
C HIS A 32 6.79 2.67 -10.66
N THR A 33 6.54 2.60 -11.98
CA THR A 33 7.56 2.94 -12.99
C THR A 33 8.00 4.41 -12.84
N TYR A 34 9.22 4.69 -13.32
CA TYR A 34 9.78 6.04 -13.42
C TYR A 34 9.57 6.68 -14.80
N GLU A 35 8.92 5.99 -15.73
CA GLU A 35 8.70 6.46 -17.10
C GLU A 35 7.88 7.76 -17.16
N CYS A 36 7.01 8.01 -16.18
CA CYS A 36 6.22 9.23 -16.13
C CYS A 36 5.94 9.69 -14.69
N PRO A 37 6.05 11.00 -14.39
CA PRO A 37 5.79 11.55 -13.05
C PRO A 37 4.41 11.23 -12.48
N ILE A 38 3.40 11.01 -13.33
CA ILE A 38 2.04 10.70 -12.89
C ILE A 38 1.96 9.43 -12.05
N PHE A 39 2.83 8.45 -12.29
CA PHE A 39 2.89 7.22 -11.49
C PHE A 39 3.31 7.53 -10.04
N GLN A 40 4.28 8.42 -9.87
CA GLN A 40 4.66 8.88 -8.53
C GLN A 40 3.53 9.69 -7.88
N THR A 41 2.89 10.60 -8.62
CA THR A 41 1.74 11.38 -8.12
C THR A 41 0.61 10.47 -7.66
N LYS A 42 0.26 9.46 -8.45
CA LYS A 42 -0.77 8.47 -8.11
C LYS A 42 -0.40 7.66 -6.87
N ALA A 43 0.88 7.31 -6.70
CA ALA A 43 1.35 6.66 -5.49
C ALA A 43 1.16 7.54 -4.24
N ASP A 44 1.49 8.84 -4.33
CA ASP A 44 1.31 9.80 -3.24
C ASP A 44 -0.19 10.07 -2.94
N GLU A 45 -1.02 10.15 -3.98
CA GLU A 45 -2.49 10.24 -3.84
C GLU A 45 -3.07 9.02 -3.12
N CYS A 46 -2.65 7.81 -3.48
CA CYS A 46 -3.09 6.58 -2.83
C CYS A 46 -2.75 6.56 -1.33
N GLY A 47 -1.52 6.95 -0.96
CA GLY A 47 -1.11 7.03 0.45
C GLY A 47 -1.92 8.07 1.23
N THR A 48 -2.19 9.22 0.61
CA THR A 48 -3.00 10.29 1.20
C THR A 48 -4.45 9.83 1.39
N PHE A 49 -5.02 9.16 0.39
CA PHE A 49 -6.38 8.63 0.42
C PHE A 49 -6.59 7.70 1.64
N PHE A 50 -5.75 6.68 1.81
CA PHE A 50 -5.93 5.74 2.94
C PHE A 50 -5.73 6.42 4.30
N THR A 51 -4.80 7.37 4.40
CA THR A 51 -4.57 8.14 5.63
C THR A 51 -5.81 8.94 6.03
N GLN A 52 -6.53 9.50 5.04
CA GLN A 52 -7.76 10.26 5.28
C GLN A 52 -8.96 9.34 5.50
N ARG A 53 -9.05 8.23 4.76
CA ARG A 53 -10.21 7.32 4.78
C ARG A 53 -10.27 6.50 6.06
N ILE A 54 -9.12 6.12 6.62
CA ILE A 54 -8.99 5.26 7.80
C ILE A 54 -8.10 5.99 8.83
N PRO A 55 -8.59 7.07 9.47
CA PRO A 55 -7.78 7.93 10.35
C PRO A 55 -7.38 7.25 11.67
N GLU A 56 -8.05 6.16 12.04
CA GLU A 56 -7.72 5.34 13.22
C GLU A 56 -6.39 4.58 13.07
N ARG A 57 -5.85 4.49 11.85
CA ARG A 57 -4.58 3.84 11.55
C ARG A 57 -3.54 4.84 11.06
N LYS A 58 -2.27 4.58 11.39
CA LYS A 58 -1.15 5.33 10.82
C LYS A 58 -0.67 4.63 9.57
N PHE A 59 -0.89 5.21 8.40
CA PHE A 59 -0.39 4.66 7.15
C PHE A 59 1.02 5.14 6.85
N GLN A 60 1.89 4.23 6.46
CA GLN A 60 3.22 4.52 5.95
C GLN A 60 3.31 4.09 4.50
N LEU A 61 3.45 5.07 3.61
CA LEU A 61 3.69 4.84 2.18
C LEU A 61 5.16 4.46 1.95
N VAL A 62 5.38 3.36 1.23
CA VAL A 62 6.68 2.84 0.83
C VAL A 62 6.71 2.67 -0.68
N LYS A 63 7.37 3.60 -1.37
CA LYS A 63 7.48 3.59 -2.84
C LYS A 63 8.73 2.84 -3.29
N ASN A 64 8.58 1.87 -4.19
CA ASN A 64 9.67 1.08 -4.79
C ASN A 64 10.68 0.55 -3.75
N ARG A 65 10.18 0.04 -2.61
CA ARG A 65 11.01 -0.39 -1.46
C ARG A 65 12.04 0.66 -1.07
N ASN A 66 11.60 1.91 -0.89
CA ASN A 66 12.45 3.07 -0.59
C ASN A 66 13.50 3.36 -1.69
N GLY A 67 13.20 3.02 -2.94
CA GLY A 67 14.07 3.16 -4.10
C GLY A 67 15.09 2.03 -4.28
N ARG A 68 15.02 0.95 -3.47
CA ARG A 68 15.86 -0.25 -3.63
C ARG A 68 15.37 -1.16 -4.75
N GLN A 69 14.07 -1.11 -5.06
CA GLN A 69 13.49 -1.87 -6.15
C GLN A 69 13.55 -1.06 -7.44
N VAL A 70 14.15 -1.64 -8.48
CA VAL A 70 13.97 -1.14 -9.84
C VAL A 70 12.56 -1.58 -10.28
N PRO A 71 11.64 -0.63 -10.53
CA PRO A 71 10.28 -0.99 -10.90
C PRO A 71 10.25 -1.65 -12.27
N ARG A 72 9.31 -2.57 -12.46
CA ARG A 72 9.01 -3.16 -13.77
C ARG A 72 8.48 -2.10 -14.73
N GLU A 73 8.64 -2.35 -16.02
CA GLU A 73 8.15 -1.45 -17.08
C GLU A 73 6.62 -1.32 -16.99
N GLY A 74 6.12 -0.08 -17.01
CA GLY A 74 4.69 0.20 -16.85
C GLY A 74 4.09 -0.24 -15.51
N ALA A 75 4.89 -0.55 -14.48
CA ALA A 75 4.37 -1.00 -13.20
C ALA A 75 3.58 0.09 -12.47
N PHE A 76 2.44 -0.31 -11.91
CA PHE A 76 1.77 0.38 -10.83
C PHE A 76 1.06 -0.67 -9.97
N GLU A 77 1.70 -1.10 -8.89
CA GLU A 77 1.14 -2.09 -7.97
C GLU A 77 0.91 -1.48 -6.60
N ILE A 78 -0.18 -1.85 -5.97
CA ILE A 78 -0.51 -1.43 -4.62
C ILE A 78 -0.57 -2.69 -3.76
N GLY A 79 0.32 -2.76 -2.78
CA GLY A 79 0.35 -3.78 -1.74
C GLY A 79 0.02 -3.17 -0.38
N PHE A 80 -0.52 -3.99 0.51
CA PHE A 80 -0.86 -3.60 1.87
C PHE A 80 -0.37 -4.66 2.86
N SER A 81 0.26 -4.18 3.93
CA SER A 81 0.51 -4.98 5.13
C SER A 81 -0.09 -4.27 6.32
N GLN A 82 -0.66 -5.05 7.23
CA GLN A 82 -1.24 -4.51 8.45
C GLN A 82 -0.20 -3.81 9.33
N ASN A 83 1.04 -4.32 9.34
CA ASN A 83 2.23 -3.67 9.85
C ASN A 83 3.48 -4.18 9.12
N ALA A 84 4.65 -3.61 9.43
CA ALA A 84 5.90 -3.94 8.75
C ALA A 84 6.43 -5.37 8.98
N ARG A 85 5.84 -6.14 9.91
CA ARG A 85 6.21 -7.54 10.21
C ARG A 85 5.19 -8.55 9.70
N THR A 86 4.04 -8.11 9.22
CA THR A 86 2.99 -8.98 8.65
C THR A 86 3.16 -9.15 7.15
N SER A 87 2.55 -10.20 6.59
CA SER A 87 2.52 -10.47 5.16
C SER A 87 2.01 -9.27 4.35
N GLU A 88 2.57 -9.09 3.16
CA GLU A 88 2.11 -8.13 2.16
C GLU A 88 1.06 -8.78 1.26
N HIS A 89 -0.06 -8.09 1.09
CA HIS A 89 -1.17 -8.50 0.26
C HIS A 89 -1.28 -7.56 -0.94
N LEU A 90 -1.32 -8.11 -2.15
CA LEU A 90 -1.55 -7.33 -3.36
C LEU A 90 -3.01 -6.87 -3.40
N LEU A 91 -3.22 -5.56 -3.48
CA LEU A 91 -4.53 -4.93 -3.62
C LEU A 91 -4.87 -4.60 -5.08
N TRP A 92 -3.85 -4.18 -5.85
CA TRP A 92 -4.04 -3.81 -7.26
C TRP A 92 -2.77 -4.07 -8.06
N SER A 93 -2.93 -4.54 -9.29
CA SER A 93 -1.84 -4.60 -10.28
C SER A 93 -2.24 -3.91 -11.58
N GLY A 94 -1.47 -2.88 -11.94
CA GLY A 94 -1.54 -2.20 -13.22
C GLY A 94 -0.69 -2.86 -14.30
N LEU A 95 0.12 -3.88 -14.00
CA LEU A 95 1.09 -4.42 -14.97
C LEU A 95 0.41 -4.93 -16.24
N GLU A 96 -0.67 -5.68 -16.07
CA GLU A 96 -1.45 -6.27 -17.17
C GLU A 96 -2.52 -5.30 -17.71
N LYS A 97 -2.64 -4.11 -17.12
CA LYS A 97 -3.61 -3.10 -17.54
C LYS A 97 -2.98 -2.11 -18.49
N GLY A 98 -3.74 -1.64 -19.47
CA GLY A 98 -3.27 -0.72 -20.51
C GLY A 98 -2.39 -1.38 -21.59
N PRO A 99 -2.06 -0.67 -22.68
CA PRO A 99 -2.50 0.68 -23.05
C PRO A 99 -4.04 0.78 -23.20
N PRO A 100 -4.67 1.90 -22.80
CA PRO A 100 -4.09 3.19 -22.41
C PRO A 100 -3.54 3.26 -20.98
N ARG A 101 -2.59 4.20 -20.76
CA ARG A 101 -1.89 4.42 -19.46
C ARG A 101 -2.84 4.62 -18.28
N ARG A 102 -3.99 5.26 -18.48
CA ARG A 102 -4.94 5.55 -17.40
C ARG A 102 -5.45 4.28 -16.71
N ASP A 103 -5.50 3.16 -17.43
CA ASP A 103 -6.00 1.88 -16.91
C ASP A 103 -4.97 1.21 -15.98
N LYS A 104 -3.72 1.72 -15.94
CA LYS A 104 -2.70 1.29 -14.97
C LYS A 104 -3.10 1.59 -13.53
N PHE A 105 -3.93 2.60 -13.32
CA PHE A 105 -4.34 3.05 -11.98
C PHE A 105 -5.75 2.54 -11.67
N PRO A 106 -6.08 2.30 -10.39
CA PRO A 106 -7.47 2.15 -9.98
C PRO A 106 -8.28 3.37 -10.42
N LEU A 107 -9.51 3.15 -10.88
CA LEU A 107 -10.43 4.25 -11.23
C LEU A 107 -10.80 5.06 -9.98
N ASP A 108 -11.01 4.36 -8.87
CA ASP A 108 -11.29 4.92 -7.56
C ASP A 108 -10.57 4.07 -6.49
N TYR A 109 -9.93 4.71 -5.51
CA TYR A 109 -9.24 4.01 -4.43
C TYR A 109 -10.22 3.45 -3.39
N GLU A 110 -11.46 3.93 -3.34
CA GLU A 110 -12.53 3.42 -2.48
C GLU A 110 -12.81 1.94 -2.76
N ALA A 111 -12.64 1.49 -4.01
CA ALA A 111 -12.78 0.09 -4.40
C ALA A 111 -11.78 -0.84 -3.69
N LEU A 112 -10.66 -0.31 -3.16
CA LEU A 112 -9.64 -1.07 -2.44
C LEU A 112 -9.88 -1.10 -0.92
N VAL A 113 -10.78 -0.27 -0.40
CA VAL A 113 -11.07 -0.17 1.04
C VAL A 113 -11.63 -1.48 1.63
N PRO A 114 -12.54 -2.21 0.96
CA PRO A 114 -13.02 -3.51 1.45
C PRO A 114 -11.89 -4.52 1.66
N ASP A 115 -10.93 -4.59 0.73
CA ASP A 115 -9.78 -5.49 0.83
C ASP A 115 -8.87 -5.11 2.01
N VAL A 116 -8.62 -3.81 2.20
CA VAL A 116 -7.86 -3.30 3.36
C VAL A 116 -8.56 -3.64 4.66
N ASN A 117 -9.87 -3.40 4.76
CA ASN A 117 -10.66 -3.71 5.95
C ASN A 117 -10.68 -5.21 6.25
N ARG A 118 -10.82 -6.05 5.23
CA ARG A 118 -10.76 -7.51 5.36
C ARG A 118 -9.42 -7.98 5.94
N ILE A 119 -8.30 -7.42 5.47
CA ILE A 119 -6.96 -7.73 6.00
C ILE A 119 -6.80 -7.21 7.43
N LEU A 120 -7.33 -6.02 7.74
CA LEU A 120 -7.31 -5.45 9.08
C LEU A 120 -8.08 -6.35 10.09
N LYS A 121 -9.28 -6.81 9.74
CA LYS A 121 -10.12 -7.65 10.60
C LYS A 121 -9.45 -8.97 10.98
N LYS A 122 -8.72 -9.59 10.04
CA LYS A 122 -8.13 -10.93 10.23
C LYS A 122 -7.21 -11.03 11.46
N PHE A 123 -6.57 -9.93 11.85
CA PHE A 123 -5.60 -9.92 12.95
C PHE A 123 -5.92 -8.90 14.05
N TYR A 124 -6.66 -7.82 13.75
CA TYR A 124 -7.14 -6.82 14.73
C TYR A 124 -8.59 -6.42 14.40
N PRO A 125 -9.59 -7.22 14.79
CA PRO A 125 -11.00 -6.97 14.46
C PRO A 125 -11.52 -5.61 14.98
N ASP A 126 -10.91 -5.07 16.03
CA ASP A 126 -11.23 -3.76 16.61
C ASP A 126 -10.82 -2.56 15.75
N LYS A 127 -10.12 -2.77 14.62
CA LYS A 127 -9.53 -1.72 13.77
C LYS A 127 -10.08 -1.62 12.35
N ALA A 128 -11.18 -2.29 12.06
CA ALA A 128 -11.83 -2.20 10.75
C ALA A 128 -12.91 -1.12 10.78
N VAL A 129 -12.80 -0.14 9.90
CA VAL A 129 -13.73 1.00 9.84
C VAL A 129 -15.08 0.53 9.30
N GLY A 130 -16.16 0.84 10.02
CA GLY A 130 -17.50 0.99 9.45
C GLY A 130 -18.16 -0.28 8.91
N VAL A 131 -17.70 -1.45 9.32
CA VAL A 131 -18.40 -2.70 9.03
C VAL A 131 -18.79 -3.27 10.38
N ASP A 132 -20.06 -3.08 10.74
CA ASP A 132 -20.71 -3.74 11.87
C ASP A 132 -20.20 -5.17 11.99
N ALA A 133 -20.01 -5.62 13.23
CA ALA A 133 -19.45 -6.92 13.58
C ALA A 133 -20.37 -8.11 13.22
N ASP A 134 -21.17 -7.97 12.17
CA ASP A 134 -22.22 -8.87 11.73
C ASP A 134 -21.93 -9.37 10.32
N ASP A 135 -20.79 -10.04 10.16
CA ASP A 135 -20.55 -10.93 9.02
C ASP A 135 -19.76 -12.12 9.57
N GLY A 136 -20.40 -12.81 10.49
CA GLY A 136 -20.13 -14.22 10.73
C GLY A 136 -20.82 -14.98 9.62
N ASP A 137 -20.27 -14.94 8.41
CA ASP A 137 -20.76 -15.80 7.33
C ASP A 137 -20.41 -17.23 7.72
N GLU A 138 -21.46 -17.90 8.21
CA GLU A 138 -21.50 -19.27 8.66
C GLU A 138 -20.85 -20.15 7.59
N GLU A 139 -19.75 -20.81 7.95
CA GLU A 139 -19.27 -22.00 7.25
C GLU A 139 -20.41 -23.02 7.27
N LYS A 140 -21.27 -22.99 6.25
CA LYS A 140 -22.16 -24.10 5.96
C LYS A 140 -21.30 -25.25 5.48
N GLU A 141 -21.05 -26.13 6.42
CA GLU A 141 -20.64 -27.51 6.25
C GLU A 141 -21.52 -28.17 5.17
N ASP A 142 -21.01 -28.26 3.94
CA ASP A 142 -21.61 -29.09 2.90
C ASP A 142 -21.25 -30.53 3.24
N MET A 143 -22.29 -31.24 3.69
CA MET A 143 -22.34 -32.63 4.11
C MET A 143 -22.41 -33.57 2.90
#